data_AF-A2QYY3-F1
#
_entry.id   AF-A2QYY3-F1
#
_cell.length_a   1.000
_cell.length_b   1.000
_cell.length_c   1.000
_cell.angle_alpha   90.00
_cell.angle_beta   90.00
_cell.angle_gamma   90.00
#
_symmetry.space_group_name_H-M   'P 1'
#
loop_
_entity.id
_entity.type
_entity.pdbx_description
1 polymer ?
#
loop_
_entity_poly.entity_id
_entity_poly.type
_entity_poly.pdbx_seq_one_letter_code
_entity_poly.pdbx_strand_id
1 'polypeptide(L)'
;MSPNTADDALSYNFQKACIDGNLRAVQRALASGRLSAKDLDTGLRISTKEAHPDIVAALFEAGVPMSPNAIGCLCGNDAKQDPRVIRLYFDRGLKPSDCITTKGEPLLRFYSVDCARELLERGVDPNRCGPRKISPLSSSLDLVHEDNGSTFELLVKYGAKMDPGLLFDALVWSSDAAIKFRFLLSKGLDPTTTISAEWGTPLHVAALFADKEIIRMLLDLGADPNSRSYCMKFKNKTPVEVAEWKMRASHEGSSMKGMYQSVIELLGSTQIGVSLPTVAASERSNTESDTEPPAANRTEINERLNAVDTGLSGSLTGDSNWTGSQKTQNTRKTRIPGEGSVSSRTRSRTKTVP
;
A
#
# COMPACT_ATOMS: atom_id res chain seq x y z
N MET A 1 -4.26 9.25 -53.42
CA MET A 1 -4.23 9.27 -51.94
C MET A 1 -3.08 8.40 -51.50
N SER A 2 -2.11 8.95 -50.76
CA SER A 2 -0.90 8.21 -50.37
C SER A 2 -1.27 7.03 -49.46
N PRO A 3 -0.70 5.82 -49.65
CA PRO A 3 -1.02 4.63 -48.86
C PRO A 3 -0.95 4.86 -47.34
N ASN A 4 0.03 5.65 -46.88
CA ASN A 4 0.22 5.97 -45.46
C ASN A 4 -1.02 6.57 -44.79
N THR A 5 -1.76 7.48 -45.42
CA THR A 5 -2.87 8.16 -44.72
C THR A 5 -4.07 7.25 -44.48
N ALA A 6 -4.28 6.24 -45.33
CA ALA A 6 -5.37 5.28 -45.15
C ALA A 6 -5.04 4.23 -44.09
N ASP A 7 -3.79 3.76 -44.06
CA ASP A 7 -3.33 2.81 -43.03
C ASP A 7 -3.20 3.50 -41.65
N ASP A 8 -2.76 4.76 -41.61
CA ASP A 8 -2.74 5.57 -40.39
C ASP A 8 -4.15 5.80 -39.84
N ALA A 9 -5.12 6.07 -40.72
CA ALA A 9 -6.52 6.21 -40.33
C ALA A 9 -7.12 4.90 -39.82
N LEU A 10 -6.76 3.76 -40.43
CA LEU A 10 -7.18 2.44 -39.96
C LEU A 10 -6.63 2.13 -38.57
N SER A 11 -5.32 2.34 -38.36
CA SER A 11 -4.67 2.16 -37.06
C SER A 11 -5.30 3.04 -35.98
N TYR A 12 -5.54 4.33 -36.29
CA TYR A 12 -6.19 5.25 -35.37
C TYR A 12 -7.61 4.79 -34.99
N ASN A 13 -8.42 4.42 -35.98
CA ASN A 13 -9.79 3.95 -35.73
C ASN A 13 -9.82 2.63 -34.95
N PHE A 14 -8.86 1.74 -35.22
CA PHE A 14 -8.69 0.49 -34.48
C PHE A 14 -8.34 0.74 -33.01
N GLN A 15 -7.36 1.62 -32.74
CA GLN A 15 -6.99 1.97 -31.36
C GLN A 15 -8.16 2.62 -30.63
N LYS A 16 -8.88 3.54 -31.28
CA LYS A 16 -10.09 4.15 -30.71
C LYS A 16 -11.15 3.12 -30.39
N ALA A 17 -11.41 2.17 -31.29
CA ALA A 17 -12.34 1.08 -31.04
C ALA A 17 -11.92 0.20 -29.85
N CYS A 18 -10.61 -0.02 -29.65
CA CYS A 18 -10.09 -0.73 -28.48
C CYS A 18 -10.29 0.06 -27.18
N ILE A 19 -10.14 1.39 -27.21
CA ILE A 19 -10.43 2.26 -26.04
C ILE A 19 -11.92 2.21 -25.71
N ASP A 20 -12.76 2.41 -26.71
CA ASP A 20 -14.22 2.54 -26.56
C ASP A 20 -14.92 1.19 -26.29
N GLY A 21 -14.21 0.06 -26.28
CA GLY A 21 -14.80 -1.26 -26.09
C GLY A 21 -15.65 -1.76 -27.28
N ASN A 22 -15.42 -1.23 -28.48
CA ASN A 22 -16.22 -1.55 -29.67
C ASN A 22 -15.71 -2.82 -30.39
N LEU A 23 -16.14 -3.99 -29.90
CA LEU A 23 -15.76 -5.30 -30.44
C LEU A 23 -16.04 -5.44 -31.95
N ARG A 24 -17.19 -4.96 -32.44
CA ARG A 24 -17.54 -5.07 -33.87
C ARG A 24 -16.61 -4.27 -34.77
N ALA A 25 -16.17 -3.10 -34.32
CA ALA A 25 -15.19 -2.30 -35.05
C ALA A 25 -13.81 -2.96 -35.04
N VAL A 26 -13.40 -3.52 -33.90
CA VAL A 26 -12.15 -4.30 -33.78
C VAL A 26 -12.16 -5.51 -34.72
N GLN A 27 -13.21 -6.34 -34.70
CA GLN A 27 -13.30 -7.53 -35.56
C GLN A 27 -13.24 -7.16 -37.05
N ARG A 28 -13.90 -6.07 -37.47
CA ARG A 28 -13.81 -5.58 -38.86
C ARG A 28 -12.39 -5.14 -39.22
N ALA A 29 -11.70 -4.47 -38.31
CA ALA A 29 -10.32 -4.06 -38.53
C ALA A 29 -9.37 -5.26 -38.61
N LEU A 30 -9.55 -6.28 -37.76
CA LEU A 30 -8.80 -7.54 -37.82
C LEU A 30 -9.05 -8.29 -39.13
N ALA A 31 -10.31 -8.42 -39.54
CA ALA A 31 -10.69 -9.08 -40.79
C ALA A 31 -10.13 -8.39 -42.04
N SER A 32 -9.76 -7.11 -41.96
CA SER A 32 -9.13 -6.41 -43.08
C SER A 32 -7.72 -6.94 -43.41
N GLY A 33 -7.03 -7.58 -42.47
CA GLY A 33 -5.66 -8.08 -42.64
C GLY A 33 -4.59 -7.01 -42.84
N ARG A 34 -4.93 -5.73 -42.67
CA ARG A 34 -4.06 -4.57 -42.97
C ARG A 34 -3.33 -4.01 -41.74
N LEU A 35 -3.63 -4.51 -40.55
CA LEU A 35 -3.01 -4.03 -39.31
C LEU A 35 -1.59 -4.58 -39.17
N SER A 36 -0.64 -3.74 -38.80
CA SER A 36 0.72 -4.17 -38.50
C SER A 36 0.78 -4.89 -37.15
N ALA A 37 1.85 -5.66 -36.92
CA ALA A 37 2.10 -6.28 -35.61
C ALA A 37 2.15 -5.25 -34.46
N LYS A 38 2.63 -4.03 -34.74
CA LYS A 38 2.67 -2.92 -33.78
C LYS A 38 1.26 -2.41 -33.45
N ASP A 39 0.38 -2.32 -34.45
CA ASP A 39 -1.01 -1.91 -34.24
C ASP A 39 -1.72 -2.93 -33.36
N LEU A 40 -1.55 -4.22 -33.66
CA LEU A 40 -2.12 -5.33 -32.90
C LEU A 40 -1.64 -5.36 -31.44
N ASP A 41 -0.33 -5.20 -31.19
CA ASP A 41 0.21 -5.07 -29.82
C ASP A 41 -0.38 -3.86 -29.09
N THR A 42 -0.51 -2.73 -29.79
CA THR A 42 -1.10 -1.51 -29.21
C THR A 42 -2.57 -1.73 -28.83
N GLY A 43 -3.34 -2.39 -29.71
CA GLY A 43 -4.73 -2.76 -29.44
C GLY A 43 -4.86 -3.71 -28.25
N LEU A 44 -3.98 -4.71 -28.13
CA LEU A 44 -3.97 -5.64 -27.00
C LEU A 44 -3.66 -4.92 -25.69
N ARG A 45 -2.66 -4.04 -25.68
CA ARG A 45 -2.32 -3.23 -24.50
C ARG A 45 -3.46 -2.34 -24.05
N ILE A 46 -4.11 -1.65 -24.99
CA ILE A 46 -5.24 -0.77 -24.71
C ILE A 46 -6.41 -1.58 -24.15
N SER A 47 -6.87 -2.61 -24.86
CA SER A 47 -8.02 -3.41 -24.44
C SER A 47 -7.78 -4.13 -23.10
N THR A 48 -6.55 -4.55 -22.82
CA THR A 48 -6.17 -5.11 -21.51
C THR A 48 -6.21 -4.06 -20.41
N LYS A 49 -5.67 -2.87 -20.67
CA LYS A 49 -5.65 -1.76 -19.70
C LYS A 49 -7.06 -1.24 -19.38
N GLU A 50 -7.94 -1.19 -20.38
CA GLU A 50 -9.34 -0.77 -20.25
C GLU A 50 -10.29 -1.90 -19.80
N ALA A 51 -9.76 -3.10 -19.52
CA ALA A 51 -10.52 -4.26 -19.04
C ALA A 51 -11.64 -4.73 -20.00
N HIS A 52 -11.35 -4.81 -21.31
CA HIS A 52 -12.28 -5.29 -22.34
C HIS A 52 -12.04 -6.76 -22.71
N PRO A 53 -12.57 -7.75 -21.96
CA PRO A 53 -12.24 -9.17 -22.14
C PRO A 53 -12.60 -9.71 -23.53
N ASP A 54 -13.72 -9.29 -24.11
CA ASP A 54 -14.15 -9.80 -25.42
C ASP A 54 -13.21 -9.34 -26.55
N ILE A 55 -12.64 -8.13 -26.43
CA ILE A 55 -11.65 -7.62 -27.38
C ILE A 55 -10.32 -8.35 -27.19
N VAL A 56 -9.88 -8.54 -25.94
CA VAL A 56 -8.67 -9.31 -25.63
C VAL A 56 -8.78 -10.74 -26.19
N ALA A 57 -9.93 -11.39 -26.00
CA ALA A 57 -10.20 -12.71 -26.56
C ALA A 57 -10.10 -12.71 -28.09
N ALA A 58 -10.76 -11.77 -28.78
CA ALA A 58 -10.70 -11.66 -30.24
C ALA A 58 -9.27 -11.42 -30.77
N LEU A 59 -8.47 -10.60 -30.07
CA LEU A 59 -7.07 -10.38 -30.44
C LEU A 59 -6.22 -11.63 -30.26
N PHE A 60 -6.43 -12.34 -29.15
CA PHE A 60 -5.77 -13.62 -28.93
C PHE A 60 -6.21 -14.69 -29.95
N GLU A 61 -7.48 -14.79 -30.32
CA GLU A 61 -7.97 -15.65 -31.40
C GLU A 61 -7.34 -15.32 -32.76
N ALA A 62 -7.09 -14.04 -33.03
CA ALA A 62 -6.35 -13.59 -34.21
C ALA A 62 -4.83 -13.90 -34.15
N GLY A 63 -4.36 -14.58 -33.11
CA GLY A 63 -2.96 -15.00 -32.97
C GLY A 63 -2.01 -13.89 -32.53
N VAL A 64 -2.53 -12.78 -31.97
CA VAL A 64 -1.69 -11.69 -31.45
C VAL A 64 -0.85 -12.22 -30.28
N PRO A 65 0.49 -12.12 -30.34
CA PRO A 65 1.34 -12.62 -29.28
C PRO A 65 1.24 -11.74 -28.02
N MET A 66 1.39 -12.37 -26.87
CA MET A 66 1.46 -11.69 -25.59
C MET A 66 2.83 -10.99 -25.44
N SER A 67 2.84 -9.67 -25.47
CA SER A 67 4.06 -8.89 -25.22
C SER A 67 4.24 -8.57 -23.73
N PRO A 68 5.48 -8.32 -23.26
CA PRO A 68 5.72 -7.88 -21.89
C PRO A 68 4.98 -6.58 -21.53
N ASN A 69 4.79 -5.68 -22.51
CA ASN A 69 4.02 -4.45 -22.31
C ASN A 69 2.53 -4.73 -22.13
N ALA A 70 1.99 -5.71 -22.87
CA ALA A 70 0.61 -6.16 -22.72
C ALA A 70 0.38 -6.84 -21.37
N ILE A 71 1.33 -7.64 -20.88
CA ILE A 71 1.29 -8.23 -19.52
C ILE A 71 1.32 -7.11 -18.48
N GLY A 72 2.19 -6.11 -18.65
CA GLY A 72 2.28 -5.00 -17.72
C GLY A 72 1.02 -4.12 -17.65
N CYS A 73 0.14 -4.18 -18.67
CA CYS A 73 -1.16 -3.51 -18.67
C CYS A 73 -2.24 -4.27 -17.86
N LEU A 74 -1.98 -5.50 -17.42
CA LEU A 74 -2.93 -6.27 -16.61
C LEU A 74 -3.31 -5.55 -15.31
N CYS A 75 -2.44 -4.70 -14.74
CA CYS A 75 -2.78 -3.90 -13.56
C CYS A 75 -4.01 -2.98 -13.75
N GLY A 76 -4.45 -2.77 -15.00
CA GLY A 76 -5.66 -2.00 -15.32
C GLY A 76 -5.50 -0.50 -15.10
N ASN A 77 -6.62 0.21 -15.19
CA ASN A 77 -6.74 1.63 -14.83
C ASN A 77 -7.20 1.77 -13.38
N ASP A 78 -6.48 2.56 -12.58
CA ASP A 78 -6.81 2.81 -11.18
C ASP A 78 -7.05 1.52 -10.37
N ALA A 79 -6.24 0.47 -10.63
CA ALA A 79 -6.37 -0.85 -10.02
C ALA A 79 -7.71 -1.58 -10.29
N LYS A 80 -8.51 -1.10 -11.26
CA LYS A 80 -9.71 -1.78 -11.74
C LYS A 80 -9.35 -2.66 -12.93
N GLN A 81 -9.60 -3.94 -12.78
CA GLN A 81 -9.39 -4.94 -13.82
C GLN A 81 -10.52 -5.97 -13.77
N ASP A 82 -10.85 -6.54 -14.92
CA ASP A 82 -11.76 -7.68 -15.02
C ASP A 82 -10.97 -8.99 -14.85
N PRO A 83 -11.32 -9.85 -13.88
CA PRO A 83 -10.70 -11.17 -13.70
C PRO A 83 -10.66 -12.01 -14.98
N ARG A 84 -11.64 -11.86 -15.89
CA ARG A 84 -11.67 -12.55 -17.19
C ARG A 84 -10.47 -12.23 -18.05
N VAL A 85 -9.97 -11.00 -18.02
CA VAL A 85 -8.78 -10.60 -18.79
C VAL A 85 -7.56 -11.36 -18.27
N ILE A 86 -7.40 -11.47 -16.95
CA ILE A 86 -6.34 -12.26 -16.34
C ILE A 86 -6.44 -13.72 -16.77
N ARG A 87 -7.64 -14.32 -16.71
CA ARG A 87 -7.87 -15.70 -17.14
C ARG A 87 -7.44 -15.94 -18.58
N LEU A 88 -7.83 -15.06 -19.51
CA LEU A 88 -7.45 -15.14 -20.92
C LEU A 88 -5.94 -15.17 -21.12
N TYR A 89 -5.17 -14.40 -20.34
CA TYR A 89 -3.72 -14.42 -20.43
C TYR A 89 -3.14 -15.77 -19.97
N PHE A 90 -3.61 -16.32 -18.87
CA PHE A 90 -3.16 -17.63 -18.40
C PHE A 90 -3.57 -18.78 -19.31
N ASP A 91 -4.76 -18.71 -19.91
CA ASP A 91 -5.22 -19.69 -20.91
C ASP A 91 -4.32 -19.67 -22.15
N ARG A 92 -3.58 -18.57 -22.38
CA ARG A 92 -2.54 -18.44 -23.42
C ARG A 92 -1.12 -18.70 -22.93
N GLY A 93 -0.97 -19.27 -21.73
CA GLY A 93 0.31 -19.73 -21.20
C GLY A 93 1.14 -18.66 -20.48
N LEU A 94 0.52 -17.56 -20.01
CA LEU A 94 1.20 -16.65 -19.08
C LEU A 94 1.72 -17.45 -17.87
N LYS A 95 3.02 -17.34 -17.58
CA LYS A 95 3.60 -18.00 -16.42
C LYS A 95 3.41 -17.13 -15.16
N PRO A 96 3.18 -17.73 -13.99
CA PRO A 96 3.10 -16.99 -12.73
C PRO A 96 4.35 -16.13 -12.42
N SER A 97 5.52 -16.59 -12.86
CA SER A 97 6.80 -15.84 -12.76
C SER A 97 6.84 -14.57 -13.59
N ASP A 98 5.97 -14.45 -14.59
CA ASP A 98 6.01 -13.37 -15.58
C ASP A 98 4.92 -12.32 -15.30
N CYS A 99 4.12 -12.52 -14.24
CA CYS A 99 3.09 -11.58 -13.78
C CYS A 99 3.69 -10.32 -13.12
N ILE A 100 4.38 -9.51 -13.92
CA ILE A 100 5.01 -8.25 -13.53
C ILE A 100 4.59 -7.09 -14.42
N THR A 101 4.62 -5.88 -13.87
CA THR A 101 4.50 -4.63 -14.63
C THR A 101 5.74 -4.40 -15.50
N THR A 102 5.67 -3.42 -16.40
CA THR A 102 6.83 -2.96 -17.19
C THR A 102 7.98 -2.43 -16.33
N LYS A 103 7.72 -2.09 -15.06
CA LYS A 103 8.74 -1.66 -14.08
C LYS A 103 9.26 -2.81 -13.22
N GLY A 104 8.84 -4.05 -13.48
CA GLY A 104 9.24 -5.22 -12.69
C GLY A 104 8.50 -5.40 -11.37
N GLU A 105 7.47 -4.60 -11.10
CA GLU A 105 6.62 -4.78 -9.90
C GLU A 105 5.66 -5.96 -10.10
N PRO A 106 5.52 -6.89 -9.15
CA PRO A 106 4.55 -7.99 -9.19
C PRO A 106 3.12 -7.45 -9.34
N LEU A 107 2.35 -8.01 -10.28
CA LEU A 107 0.98 -7.56 -10.54
C LEU A 107 0.05 -7.76 -9.33
N LEU A 108 0.28 -8.81 -8.55
CA LEU A 108 -0.52 -9.17 -7.38
C LEU A 108 -0.68 -8.02 -6.37
N ARG A 109 0.32 -7.15 -6.23
CA ARG A 109 0.26 -6.03 -5.27
C ARG A 109 -0.74 -4.93 -5.64
N PHE A 110 -1.30 -4.95 -6.85
CA PHE A 110 -2.19 -3.92 -7.36
C PHE A 110 -3.66 -4.33 -7.39
N TYR A 111 -4.00 -5.56 -6.99
CA TYR A 111 -5.35 -6.09 -7.16
C TYR A 111 -6.15 -6.18 -5.88
N SER A 112 -7.45 -5.97 -6.01
CA SER A 112 -8.46 -6.36 -5.03
C SER A 112 -8.78 -7.86 -5.12
N VAL A 113 -9.62 -8.33 -4.20
CA VAL A 113 -9.97 -9.74 -3.94
C VAL A 113 -10.10 -10.61 -5.20
N ASP A 114 -10.91 -10.22 -6.19
CA ASP A 114 -11.23 -11.11 -7.31
C ASP A 114 -10.05 -11.32 -8.27
N CYS A 115 -9.35 -10.23 -8.65
CA CYS A 115 -8.17 -10.35 -9.50
C CYS A 115 -6.98 -10.98 -8.75
N ALA A 116 -6.84 -10.69 -7.45
CA ALA A 116 -5.84 -11.33 -6.60
C ALA A 116 -6.09 -12.84 -6.53
N ARG A 117 -7.35 -13.28 -6.37
CA ARG A 117 -7.74 -14.69 -6.36
C ARG A 117 -7.31 -15.42 -7.63
N GLU A 118 -7.59 -14.86 -8.80
CA GLU A 118 -7.23 -15.48 -10.07
C GLU A 118 -5.72 -15.70 -10.23
N LEU A 119 -4.90 -14.75 -9.75
CA LEU A 119 -3.45 -14.89 -9.75
C LEU A 119 -2.98 -15.97 -8.78
N LEU A 120 -3.50 -15.95 -7.56
CA LEU A 120 -3.10 -16.87 -6.48
C LEU A 120 -3.48 -18.32 -6.81
N GLU A 121 -4.67 -18.55 -7.35
CA GLU A 121 -5.13 -19.88 -7.79
C GLU A 121 -4.25 -20.48 -8.90
N ARG A 122 -3.50 -19.64 -9.62
CA ARG A 122 -2.57 -20.06 -10.66
C ARG A 122 -1.12 -20.16 -10.19
N GLY A 123 -0.89 -20.04 -8.88
CA GLY A 123 0.43 -20.23 -8.29
C GLY A 123 1.34 -19.01 -8.36
N VAL A 124 0.80 -17.80 -8.49
CA VAL A 124 1.60 -16.58 -8.27
C VAL A 124 2.02 -16.52 -6.80
N ASP A 125 3.33 -16.43 -6.56
CA ASP A 125 3.88 -16.35 -5.20
C ASP A 125 3.41 -15.06 -4.49
N PRO A 126 2.66 -15.17 -3.37
CA PRO A 126 2.16 -14.01 -2.63
C PRO A 126 3.24 -13.20 -1.92
N ASN A 127 4.46 -13.74 -1.80
CA ASN A 127 5.60 -13.10 -1.13
C ASN A 127 6.56 -12.41 -2.09
N ARG A 128 6.33 -12.53 -3.40
CA ARG A 128 7.21 -11.92 -4.39
C ARG A 128 7.15 -10.40 -4.27
N CYS A 129 8.33 -9.79 -4.11
CA CYS A 129 8.50 -8.34 -4.08
C CYS A 129 9.17 -7.86 -5.37
N GLY A 130 8.80 -6.64 -5.80
CA GLY A 130 9.45 -5.94 -6.89
C GLY A 130 10.67 -5.12 -6.45
N PRO A 131 11.23 -4.30 -7.34
CA PRO A 131 12.33 -3.38 -7.04
C PRO A 131 12.06 -2.44 -5.84
N ARG A 132 10.80 -2.07 -5.60
CA ARG A 132 10.41 -1.25 -4.42
C ARG A 132 10.46 -1.99 -3.09
N LYS A 133 10.64 -3.32 -3.09
CA LYS A 133 10.61 -4.18 -1.89
C LYS A 133 9.30 -4.11 -1.09
N ILE A 134 8.21 -3.71 -1.73
CA ILE A 134 6.87 -3.69 -1.12
C ILE A 134 6.21 -5.04 -1.41
N SER A 135 5.77 -5.73 -0.35
CA SER A 135 5.05 -7.00 -0.51
C SER A 135 3.60 -6.77 -0.95
N PRO A 136 2.98 -7.75 -1.64
CA PRO A 136 1.55 -7.70 -1.92
C PRO A 136 0.71 -7.54 -0.65
N LEU A 137 1.11 -8.19 0.45
CA LEU A 137 0.43 -8.08 1.74
C LEU A 137 0.48 -6.67 2.31
N SER A 138 1.63 -5.99 2.23
CA SER A 138 1.79 -4.57 2.62
C SER A 138 0.90 -3.66 1.77
N SER A 139 0.85 -3.86 0.45
CA SER A 139 -0.03 -3.07 -0.43
C SER A 139 -1.52 -3.28 -0.13
N SER A 140 -1.92 -4.47 0.33
CA SER A 140 -3.31 -4.75 0.69
C SER A 140 -3.81 -3.96 1.91
N LEU A 141 -2.91 -3.39 2.72
CA LEU A 141 -3.30 -2.51 3.83
C LEU A 141 -4.04 -1.27 3.35
N ASP A 142 -3.70 -0.76 2.16
CA ASP A 142 -4.39 0.37 1.56
C ASP A 142 -5.86 0.06 1.24
N LEU A 143 -6.22 -1.21 1.08
CA LEU A 143 -7.58 -1.65 0.76
C LEU A 143 -8.44 -1.94 1.99
N VAL A 144 -7.87 -1.92 3.21
CA VAL A 144 -8.59 -2.29 4.45
C VAL A 144 -9.87 -1.48 4.66
N HIS A 145 -9.85 -0.20 4.30
CA HIS A 145 -11.03 0.67 4.43
C HIS A 145 -12.10 0.41 3.35
N GLU A 146 -11.73 -0.20 2.22
CA GLU A 146 -12.63 -0.51 1.10
C GLU A 146 -13.23 -1.91 1.22
N ASP A 147 -12.42 -2.91 1.62
CA ASP A 147 -12.80 -4.33 1.60
C ASP A 147 -12.76 -5.01 2.98
N ASN A 148 -12.59 -4.23 4.05
CA ASN A 148 -12.48 -4.71 5.43
C ASN A 148 -11.35 -5.74 5.65
N GLY A 149 -10.29 -5.67 4.82
CA GLY A 149 -9.14 -6.57 4.87
C GLY A 149 -9.36 -7.90 4.16
N SER A 150 -10.38 -8.03 3.33
CA SER A 150 -10.66 -9.26 2.58
C SER A 150 -9.50 -9.67 1.67
N THR A 151 -8.84 -8.70 1.02
CA THR A 151 -7.66 -8.97 0.18
C THR A 151 -6.47 -9.42 1.04
N PHE A 152 -6.29 -8.82 2.21
CA PHE A 152 -5.23 -9.21 3.15
C PHE A 152 -5.41 -10.68 3.60
N GLU A 153 -6.63 -11.04 4.02
CA GLU A 153 -6.96 -12.41 4.45
C GLU A 153 -6.78 -13.43 3.33
N LEU A 154 -7.15 -13.07 2.10
CA LEU A 154 -6.92 -13.90 0.93
C LEU A 154 -5.42 -14.17 0.71
N LEU A 155 -4.58 -13.13 0.78
CA LEU A 155 -3.14 -13.27 0.62
C LEU A 155 -2.54 -14.17 1.71
N VAL A 156 -2.93 -13.98 2.98
CA VAL A 156 -2.51 -14.83 4.10
C VAL A 156 -2.93 -16.28 3.88
N LYS A 157 -4.18 -16.52 3.44
CA LYS A 157 -4.69 -17.87 3.11
C LYS A 157 -3.82 -18.59 2.07
N TYR A 158 -3.26 -17.88 1.11
CA TYR A 158 -2.37 -18.43 0.08
C TYR A 158 -0.88 -18.44 0.49
N GLY A 159 -0.55 -18.12 1.74
CA GLY A 159 0.81 -18.23 2.28
C GLY A 159 1.63 -16.94 2.25
N ALA A 160 0.97 -15.77 2.16
CA ALA A 160 1.66 -14.50 2.41
C ALA A 160 2.20 -14.45 3.85
N LYS A 161 3.47 -14.07 4.00
CA LYS A 161 4.13 -13.96 5.29
C LYS A 161 3.70 -12.68 5.99
N MET A 162 3.14 -12.85 7.18
CA MET A 162 2.74 -11.75 8.05
C MET A 162 3.95 -11.29 8.89
N ASP A 163 4.75 -10.39 8.31
CA ASP A 163 5.95 -9.85 8.93
C ASP A 163 5.62 -8.71 9.92
N PRO A 164 6.26 -8.63 11.10
CA PRO A 164 6.07 -7.52 12.04
C PRO A 164 6.34 -6.12 11.45
N GLY A 165 7.16 -6.05 10.40
CA GLY A 165 7.43 -4.87 9.59
C GLY A 165 6.17 -4.21 9.03
N LEU A 166 5.08 -4.95 8.84
CA LEU A 166 3.78 -4.42 8.39
C LEU A 166 3.24 -3.32 9.30
N LEU A 167 3.55 -3.36 10.60
CA LEU A 167 3.18 -2.28 11.53
C LEU A 167 3.83 -0.95 11.12
N PHE A 168 5.07 -0.96 10.62
CA PHE A 168 5.73 0.26 10.15
C PHE A 168 5.20 0.69 8.79
N ASP A 169 4.88 -0.25 7.91
CA ASP A 169 4.25 0.06 6.62
C ASP A 169 2.91 0.80 6.82
N ALA A 170 2.10 0.36 7.79
CA ALA A 170 0.84 1.02 8.17
C ALA A 170 1.03 2.44 8.72
N LEU A 171 2.17 2.73 9.36
CA LEU A 171 2.42 4.02 10.03
C LEU A 171 3.15 5.04 9.15
N VAL A 172 4.04 4.61 8.26
CA VAL A 172 4.97 5.53 7.55
C VAL A 172 4.42 6.01 6.21
N TRP A 173 3.81 5.12 5.42
CA TRP A 173 3.58 5.35 3.99
C TRP A 173 2.13 5.62 3.62
N SER A 174 1.28 5.81 4.62
CA SER A 174 -0.12 5.44 4.52
C SER A 174 -1.06 6.53 5.06
N SER A 175 -2.15 6.79 4.34
CA SER A 175 -3.32 7.46 4.93
C SER A 175 -4.03 6.51 5.90
N ASP A 176 -4.76 7.05 6.87
CA ASP A 176 -5.60 6.25 7.78
C ASP A 176 -4.79 5.23 8.60
N ALA A 177 -3.60 5.65 9.05
CA ALA A 177 -2.67 4.84 9.83
C ALA A 177 -3.36 4.12 10.99
N ALA A 178 -4.25 4.80 11.73
CA ALA A 178 -5.00 4.22 12.84
C ALA A 178 -5.89 3.03 12.45
N ILE A 179 -6.58 3.10 11.29
CA ILE A 179 -7.44 2.00 10.81
C ILE A 179 -6.59 0.78 10.48
N LYS A 180 -5.50 0.97 9.72
CA LYS A 180 -4.61 -0.11 9.30
C LYS A 180 -3.85 -0.70 10.49
N PHE A 181 -3.44 0.13 11.44
CA PHE A 181 -2.80 -0.30 12.66
C PHE A 181 -3.74 -1.16 13.50
N ARG A 182 -4.97 -0.70 13.79
CA ARG A 182 -5.99 -1.52 14.48
C ARG A 182 -6.27 -2.84 13.78
N PHE A 183 -6.38 -2.81 12.45
CA PHE A 183 -6.56 -4.02 11.67
C PHE A 183 -5.41 -5.01 11.88
N LEU A 184 -4.15 -4.56 11.81
CA LEU A 184 -2.98 -5.42 12.05
C LEU A 184 -2.93 -5.95 13.48
N LEU A 185 -3.29 -5.15 14.49
CA LEU A 185 -3.40 -5.63 15.87
C LEU A 185 -4.44 -6.76 15.99
N SER A 186 -5.58 -6.64 15.30
CA SER A 186 -6.60 -7.71 15.27
C SER A 186 -6.11 -9.01 14.63
N LYS A 187 -5.04 -8.94 13.81
CA LYS A 187 -4.36 -10.11 13.23
C LYS A 187 -3.28 -10.70 14.15
N GLY A 188 -3.08 -10.09 15.33
CA GLY A 188 -2.17 -10.60 16.37
C GLY A 188 -0.73 -10.10 16.24
N LEU A 189 -0.47 -9.04 15.46
CA LEU A 189 0.84 -8.40 15.48
C LEU A 189 0.99 -7.64 16.79
N ASP A 190 2.07 -7.92 17.53
CA ASP A 190 2.39 -7.23 18.77
C ASP A 190 3.32 -6.03 18.50
N PRO A 191 2.86 -4.79 18.72
CA PRO A 191 3.67 -3.61 18.46
C PRO A 191 4.67 -3.29 19.58
N THR A 192 4.54 -3.90 20.76
CA THR A 192 5.37 -3.58 21.93
C THR A 192 6.75 -4.23 21.88
N THR A 193 6.83 -5.40 21.23
CA THR A 193 8.08 -6.16 21.03
C THR A 193 8.68 -5.95 19.64
N THR A 194 7.96 -5.28 18.74
CA THR A 194 8.38 -5.06 17.35
C THR A 194 9.39 -3.91 17.24
N ILE A 195 10.57 -4.19 16.67
CA ILE A 195 11.65 -3.20 16.48
C ILE A 195 12.13 -3.20 15.02
N SER A 196 12.13 -2.04 14.40
CA SER A 196 12.68 -1.79 13.07
C SER A 196 14.10 -1.24 13.16
N ALA A 197 15.02 -1.80 12.36
CA ALA A 197 16.37 -1.26 12.22
C ALA A 197 16.39 0.18 11.67
N GLU A 198 15.40 0.54 10.85
CA GLU A 198 15.29 1.90 10.28
C GLU A 198 14.56 2.84 11.23
N TRP A 199 13.44 2.38 11.80
CA TRP A 199 12.44 3.23 12.46
C TRP A 199 12.39 3.11 13.99
N GLY A 200 13.09 2.16 14.59
CA GLY A 200 12.99 1.90 16.03
C GLY A 200 11.68 1.20 16.38
N THR A 201 11.03 1.60 17.47
CA THR A 201 9.72 1.04 17.87
C THR A 201 8.57 1.77 17.15
N PRO A 202 7.37 1.15 17.04
CA PRO A 202 6.18 1.85 16.53
C PRO A 202 5.90 3.19 17.23
N LEU A 203 6.23 3.29 18.53
CA LEU A 203 6.05 4.53 19.30
C LEU A 203 6.99 5.66 18.85
N HIS A 204 8.20 5.34 18.37
CA HIS A 204 9.08 6.34 17.76
C HIS A 204 8.47 6.92 16.48
N VAL A 205 7.83 6.07 15.66
CA VAL A 205 7.17 6.50 14.42
C VAL A 205 5.94 7.34 14.71
N ALA A 206 5.11 6.91 15.65
CA ALA A 206 3.93 7.67 16.07
C ALA A 206 4.31 9.05 16.63
N ALA A 207 5.38 9.12 17.43
CA ALA A 207 5.95 10.38 17.92
C ALA A 207 6.52 11.26 16.80
N LEU A 208 7.18 10.67 15.80
CA LEU A 208 7.70 11.39 14.62
C LEU A 208 6.59 12.09 13.83
N PHE A 209 5.41 11.46 13.69
CA PHE A 209 4.29 11.99 12.93
C PHE A 209 3.25 12.73 13.78
N ALA A 210 3.50 12.86 15.08
CA ALA A 210 2.57 13.43 16.07
C ALA A 210 1.18 12.76 16.07
N ASP A 211 1.11 11.46 15.80
CA ASP A 211 -0.13 10.71 15.74
C ASP A 211 -0.60 10.29 17.14
N LYS A 212 -1.39 11.16 17.77
CA LYS A 212 -1.91 10.96 19.13
C LYS A 212 -2.77 9.72 19.26
N GLU A 213 -3.48 9.31 18.21
CA GLU A 213 -4.36 8.14 18.27
C GLU A 213 -3.53 6.86 18.34
N ILE A 214 -2.52 6.73 17.46
CA ILE A 214 -1.56 5.62 17.52
C ILE A 214 -0.79 5.62 18.85
N ILE A 215 -0.35 6.79 19.34
CA ILE A 215 0.37 6.88 20.61
C ILE A 215 -0.47 6.33 21.76
N ARG A 216 -1.74 6.74 21.86
CA ARG A 216 -2.64 6.22 22.91
C ARG A 216 -2.80 4.71 22.81
N MET A 217 -3.10 4.19 21.62
CA MET A 217 -3.22 2.75 21.42
C MET A 217 -1.96 1.99 21.85
N LEU A 218 -0.77 2.50 21.51
CA LEU A 218 0.48 1.89 21.91
C LEU A 218 0.71 1.91 23.43
N LEU A 219 0.42 3.04 24.08
CA LEU A 219 0.55 3.18 25.54
C LEU A 219 -0.45 2.29 26.28
N ASP A 220 -1.69 2.19 25.80
CA ASP A 220 -2.73 1.32 26.37
C ASP A 220 -2.34 -0.16 26.23
N LEU A 221 -1.61 -0.52 25.17
CA LEU A 221 -1.01 -1.84 25.00
C LEU A 221 0.25 -2.07 25.86
N GLY A 222 0.73 -1.05 26.57
CA GLY A 222 1.90 -1.14 27.47
C GLY A 222 3.24 -0.86 26.80
N ALA A 223 3.27 -0.19 25.65
CA ALA A 223 4.52 0.24 25.04
C ALA A 223 5.26 1.23 25.96
N ASP A 224 6.55 0.99 26.21
CA ASP A 224 7.37 1.85 27.05
C ASP A 224 7.63 3.21 26.36
N PRO A 225 7.12 4.34 26.92
CA PRO A 225 7.34 5.69 26.38
C PRO A 225 8.81 6.12 26.42
N ASN A 226 9.64 5.46 27.22
CA ASN A 226 11.07 5.72 27.35
C ASN A 226 11.93 4.71 26.61
N SER A 227 11.32 3.81 25.82
CA SER A 227 12.04 2.81 25.04
C SER A 227 13.11 3.48 24.19
N ARG A 228 14.34 2.96 24.28
CA ARG A 228 15.46 3.41 23.44
C ARG A 228 15.75 2.32 22.43
N SER A 229 15.71 2.65 21.15
CA SER A 229 16.02 1.70 20.08
C SER A 229 17.05 2.30 19.16
N TYR A 230 18.23 1.68 19.08
CA TYR A 230 19.25 2.08 18.11
C TYR A 230 18.76 1.80 16.69
N CYS A 231 18.25 2.83 16.03
CA CYS A 231 17.78 2.75 14.65
C CYS A 231 18.47 3.77 13.75
N MET A 232 18.46 3.55 12.44
CA MET A 232 19.15 4.41 11.49
C MET A 232 18.67 5.86 11.57
N LYS A 233 17.36 6.06 11.76
CA LYS A 233 16.71 7.37 11.69
C LYS A 233 16.82 8.19 12.97
N PHE A 234 16.68 7.56 14.13
CA PHE A 234 16.64 8.25 15.42
C PHE A 234 17.86 7.99 16.30
N LYS A 235 18.79 7.12 15.85
CA LYS A 235 19.92 6.65 16.66
C LYS A 235 19.39 6.08 17.96
N ASN A 236 19.95 6.47 19.11
CA ASN A 236 19.52 5.96 20.42
C ASN A 236 18.48 6.86 21.10
N LYS A 237 17.62 7.57 20.37
CA LYS A 237 16.62 8.47 20.98
C LYS A 237 15.46 7.72 21.60
N THR A 238 14.73 8.36 22.52
CA THR A 238 13.40 7.93 22.97
C THR A 238 12.31 8.52 22.06
N PRO A 239 11.06 8.00 22.09
CA PRO A 239 9.93 8.61 21.41
C PRO A 239 9.74 10.10 21.72
N VAL A 240 9.84 10.48 23.00
CA VAL A 240 9.71 11.91 23.39
C VAL A 240 10.85 12.76 22.83
N GLU A 241 12.10 12.28 22.84
CA GLU A 241 13.23 12.98 22.24
C GLU A 241 13.09 13.14 20.71
N VAL A 242 12.40 12.22 20.04
CA VAL A 242 12.06 12.31 18.60
C VAL A 242 11.03 13.41 18.37
N ALA A 243 9.94 13.45 19.16
CA ALA A 243 8.92 14.49 19.08
C ALA A 243 9.52 15.89 19.34
N GLU A 244 10.35 16.03 20.37
CA GLU A 244 11.06 17.28 20.66
C GLU A 244 11.98 17.73 19.52
N TRP A 245 12.74 16.79 18.94
CA TRP A 245 13.59 17.08 17.80
C TRP A 245 12.78 17.61 16.62
N LYS A 246 11.64 17.00 16.31
CA LYS A 246 10.76 17.50 15.24
C LYS A 246 10.09 18.83 15.56
N MET A 247 9.71 19.03 16.81
CA MET A 247 9.19 20.31 17.28
C MET A 247 10.21 21.44 17.06
N ARG A 248 11.48 21.24 17.43
CA ARG A 248 12.57 22.22 17.24
C ARG A 248 12.88 22.48 15.76
N ALA A 249 12.73 21.47 14.91
CA ALA A 249 12.95 21.61 13.47
C ALA A 249 11.80 22.32 12.73
N SER A 250 10.66 22.57 13.39
CA SER A 250 9.49 23.23 12.79
C SER A 250 9.57 24.75 12.90
N HIS A 251 9.11 25.49 11.89
CA HIS A 251 9.11 26.96 11.89
C HIS A 251 8.22 27.57 12.99
N GLU A 252 8.67 28.68 13.59
CA GLU A 252 7.93 29.42 14.61
C GLU A 252 6.60 29.94 14.05
N GLY A 253 5.48 29.67 14.75
CA GLY A 253 4.12 29.99 14.31
C GLY A 253 3.38 28.85 13.60
N SER A 254 4.02 27.70 13.36
CA SER A 254 3.34 26.54 12.77
C SER A 254 2.43 25.83 13.79
N SER A 255 1.19 25.52 13.37
CA SER A 255 0.27 24.62 14.08
C SER A 255 0.93 23.29 14.51
N MET A 256 1.98 22.89 13.78
CA MET A 256 2.82 21.73 14.05
C MET A 256 3.48 21.75 15.43
N LYS A 257 3.91 22.92 15.93
CA LYS A 257 4.58 23.02 17.24
C LYS A 257 3.62 22.66 18.38
N GLY A 258 2.36 23.08 18.28
CA GLY A 258 1.31 22.72 19.23
C GLY A 258 0.99 21.22 19.21
N MET A 259 0.97 20.60 18.03
CA MET A 259 0.75 19.15 17.91
C MET A 259 1.85 18.35 18.62
N TYR A 260 3.12 18.69 18.39
CA TYR A 260 4.23 18.03 19.08
C TYR A 260 4.27 18.33 20.58
N GLN A 261 3.93 19.55 21.01
CA GLN A 261 3.84 19.88 22.44
C GLN A 261 2.83 18.98 23.16
N SER A 262 1.63 18.79 22.58
CA SER A 262 0.64 17.86 23.13
C SER A 262 1.12 16.41 23.15
N VAL A 263 1.92 16.00 22.15
CA VAL A 263 2.50 14.65 22.11
C VAL A 263 3.57 14.45 23.18
N ILE A 264 4.42 15.45 23.40
CA ILE A 264 5.43 15.44 24.46
C ILE A 264 4.75 15.35 25.83
N GLU A 265 3.70 16.13 26.05
CA GLU A 265 2.89 16.05 27.27
C GLU A 265 2.24 14.69 27.43
N LEU A 266 1.68 14.10 26.37
CA LEU A 266 1.07 12.76 26.40
C LEU A 266 2.09 11.66 26.76
N LEU A 267 3.29 11.72 26.18
CA LEU A 267 4.37 10.77 26.47
C LEU A 267 5.04 11.03 27.83
N GLY A 268 4.97 12.25 28.35
CA GLY A 268 5.52 12.65 29.65
C GLY A 268 4.56 12.44 30.82
N SER A 269 3.25 12.57 30.61
CA SER A 269 2.25 12.43 31.69
C SER A 269 2.05 10.99 32.15
N THR A 270 2.42 10.00 31.35
CA THR A 270 2.54 8.59 31.76
C THR A 270 3.64 8.35 32.81
N GLN A 271 4.51 9.35 33.09
CA GLN A 271 5.53 9.29 34.14
C GLN A 271 4.97 9.39 35.56
N ILE A 272 3.74 9.89 35.76
CA ILE A 272 3.21 10.18 37.11
C ILE A 272 2.35 9.01 37.66
N GLY A 273 1.97 8.05 36.81
CA GLY A 273 1.00 7.00 37.14
C GLY A 273 1.54 5.62 37.57
N VAL A 274 2.84 5.35 37.46
CA VAL A 274 3.40 4.03 37.82
C VAL A 274 4.44 4.17 38.92
N SER A 275 3.95 4.31 40.14
CA SER A 275 4.69 3.91 41.34
C SER A 275 4.03 2.63 41.87
N LEU A 276 4.48 1.47 41.40
CA LEU A 276 4.31 0.21 42.13
C LEU A 276 5.66 -0.48 42.28
N PRO A 277 5.88 -1.13 43.43
CA PRO A 277 7.19 -1.22 44.05
C PRO A 277 8.09 -2.25 43.36
N THR A 278 9.36 -1.88 43.29
CA THR A 278 10.51 -2.73 42.96
C THR A 278 10.46 -4.02 43.80
N VAL A 279 10.16 -5.15 43.16
CA VAL A 279 10.49 -6.47 43.73
C VAL A 279 11.80 -6.90 43.11
N ALA A 280 12.72 -7.22 44.00
CA ALA A 280 14.13 -7.47 43.75
C ALA A 280 14.40 -8.56 42.71
N ALA A 281 15.47 -8.34 41.95
CA ALA A 281 16.13 -9.32 41.12
C ALA A 281 16.50 -10.56 41.95
N SER A 282 16.18 -11.74 41.42
CA SER A 282 16.87 -12.98 41.77
C SER A 282 17.26 -13.67 40.47
N GLU A 283 18.57 -13.73 40.24
CA GLU A 283 19.23 -14.52 39.23
C GLU A 283 18.78 -15.99 39.32
N ARG A 284 18.49 -16.62 38.19
CA ARG A 284 18.79 -18.04 37.96
C ARG A 284 18.82 -18.37 36.47
N SER A 285 19.78 -19.24 36.17
CA SER A 285 20.33 -19.67 34.90
C SER A 285 19.42 -20.58 34.05
N ASN A 286 19.65 -20.48 32.73
CA ASN A 286 19.41 -21.42 31.61
C ASN A 286 18.92 -22.85 31.90
N THR A 287 17.94 -23.32 31.11
CA THR A 287 18.05 -24.50 30.20
C THR A 287 16.89 -24.54 29.18
N GLU A 288 17.17 -25.12 28.02
CA GLU A 288 16.39 -25.24 26.77
C GLU A 288 15.09 -26.06 26.86
N SER A 289 14.11 -25.77 25.98
CA SER A 289 13.49 -26.68 24.98
C SER A 289 12.01 -26.37 24.67
N ASP A 290 11.70 -26.48 23.37
CA ASP A 290 10.42 -26.74 22.69
C ASP A 290 9.30 -25.66 22.64
N THR A 291 9.13 -25.07 21.46
CA THR A 291 8.06 -24.11 21.10
C THR A 291 7.03 -24.70 20.14
N GLU A 292 5.82 -24.96 20.65
CA GLU A 292 4.56 -24.79 19.92
C GLU A 292 4.14 -23.30 19.93
N PRO A 293 3.37 -22.81 18.93
CA PRO A 293 3.03 -21.38 18.82
C PRO A 293 1.85 -20.96 19.74
N PRO A 294 1.80 -19.70 20.22
CA PRO A 294 0.93 -19.32 21.33
C PRO A 294 -0.44 -18.81 20.84
N ALA A 295 -1.51 -19.55 21.16
CA ALA A 295 -2.89 -19.07 21.04
C ALA A 295 -3.25 -18.00 22.10
N ALA A 296 -2.45 -17.86 23.16
CA ALA A 296 -2.76 -17.02 24.33
C ALA A 296 -2.67 -15.51 24.05
N ASN A 297 -1.76 -15.06 23.17
CA ASN A 297 -1.52 -13.62 22.96
C ASN A 297 -2.64 -12.94 22.13
N ARG A 298 -3.35 -13.74 21.30
CA ARG A 298 -4.45 -13.23 20.46
C ARG A 298 -5.67 -12.83 21.27
N THR A 299 -5.95 -13.52 22.38
CA THR A 299 -7.11 -13.25 23.24
C THR A 299 -6.90 -11.96 24.02
N GLU A 300 -5.70 -11.76 24.58
CA GLU A 300 -5.39 -10.59 25.41
C GLU A 300 -5.36 -9.28 24.60
N ILE A 301 -4.79 -9.30 23.39
CA ILE A 301 -4.81 -8.13 22.48
C ILE A 301 -6.26 -7.80 22.07
N ASN A 302 -7.08 -8.81 21.74
CA ASN A 302 -8.48 -8.58 21.36
C ASN A 302 -9.35 -8.08 22.52
N GLU A 303 -9.14 -8.58 23.75
CA GLU A 303 -9.83 -8.10 24.95
C GLU A 303 -9.49 -6.63 25.24
N ARG A 304 -8.22 -6.24 25.09
CA ARG A 304 -7.79 -4.85 25.25
C ARG A 304 -8.31 -3.94 24.14
N LEU A 305 -8.36 -4.41 22.89
CA LEU A 305 -8.98 -3.66 21.78
C LEU A 305 -10.48 -3.42 22.02
N ASN A 306 -11.21 -4.43 22.51
CA ASN A 306 -12.64 -4.29 22.83
C ASN A 306 -12.88 -3.32 24.01
N ALA A 307 -11.98 -3.31 25.00
CA ALA A 307 -12.05 -2.35 26.11
C ALA A 307 -11.88 -0.90 25.63
N VAL A 308 -11.03 -0.67 24.61
CA VAL A 308 -10.83 0.66 24.00
C VAL A 308 -12.10 1.17 23.31
N ASP A 309 -12.87 0.32 22.62
CA ASP A 309 -14.13 0.71 21.97
C ASP A 309 -15.26 1.02 22.97
N THR A 310 -15.31 0.32 24.10
CA THR A 310 -16.34 0.56 25.14
C THR A 310 -16.13 1.84 25.96
N GLY A 311 -14.93 2.42 25.95
CA GLY A 311 -14.61 3.68 26.62
C GLY A 311 -15.10 4.93 25.88
N LEU A 312 -15.57 4.79 24.63
CA LEU A 312 -16.02 5.90 23.77
C LEU A 312 -17.54 5.98 23.62
N SER A 313 -18.32 5.03 24.15
CA SER A 313 -19.79 5.07 24.15
C SER A 313 -20.34 5.60 25.48
N GLY A 314 -20.12 6.89 25.74
CA GLY A 314 -20.65 7.57 26.92
C GLY A 314 -21.37 8.87 26.53
N SER A 315 -22.70 8.80 26.43
CA SER A 315 -23.66 9.90 26.36
C SER A 315 -23.95 10.49 24.98
N LEU A 316 -25.13 10.12 24.43
CA LEU A 316 -26.18 11.04 23.98
C LEU A 316 -27.42 10.23 23.57
N THR A 317 -28.39 10.15 24.48
CA THR A 317 -29.78 9.81 24.19
C THR A 317 -30.46 10.99 23.51
N GLY A 318 -31.15 10.77 22.39
CA GLY A 318 -31.98 11.80 21.77
C GLY A 318 -32.61 11.34 20.45
N ASP A 319 -33.83 10.82 20.55
CA ASP A 319 -34.72 10.58 19.41
C ASP A 319 -35.01 11.88 18.63
N SER A 320 -34.96 11.84 17.29
CA SER A 320 -35.96 12.48 16.43
C SER A 320 -35.79 12.10 14.95
N ASN A 321 -36.93 11.81 14.32
CA ASN A 321 -37.12 11.52 12.90
C ASN A 321 -36.77 12.73 12.00
N TRP A 322 -36.30 12.46 10.77
CA TRP A 322 -37.00 12.71 9.49
C TRP A 322 -36.16 13.32 8.34
N THR A 323 -36.43 12.76 7.15
CA THR A 323 -36.24 13.22 5.76
C THR A 323 -34.84 13.44 5.17
N GLY A 324 -34.69 12.91 3.96
CA GLY A 324 -33.48 12.97 3.17
C GLY A 324 -33.26 14.26 2.40
N SER A 325 -32.03 14.41 1.92
CA SER A 325 -31.70 15.16 0.71
C SER A 325 -30.30 14.77 0.24
N GLN A 326 -30.23 14.40 -1.04
CA GLN A 326 -29.01 14.31 -1.82
C GLN A 326 -28.25 15.65 -1.77
N LYS A 327 -26.91 15.61 -1.70
CA LYS A 327 -26.03 16.44 -2.56
C LYS A 327 -24.53 16.13 -2.38
N THR A 328 -23.95 15.66 -3.49
CA THR A 328 -22.66 16.05 -4.10
C THR A 328 -21.38 16.00 -3.27
N GLN A 329 -20.56 14.99 -3.58
CA GLN A 329 -19.12 14.92 -3.32
C GLN A 329 -18.39 16.09 -4.00
N ASN A 330 -17.53 16.77 -3.25
CA ASN A 330 -16.58 17.74 -3.79
C ASN A 330 -15.18 17.42 -3.22
N THR A 331 -14.47 16.49 -3.86
CA THR A 331 -13.11 16.12 -3.48
C THR A 331 -12.12 17.15 -4.06
N ARG A 332 -11.63 18.06 -3.22
CA ARG A 332 -10.56 19.01 -3.58
C ARG A 332 -9.20 18.38 -3.24
N LYS A 333 -8.56 17.76 -4.24
CA LYS A 333 -7.16 17.30 -4.17
C LYS A 333 -6.22 18.50 -4.04
N THR A 334 -5.50 18.61 -2.93
CA THR A 334 -4.37 19.53 -2.77
C THR A 334 -3.11 18.91 -3.39
N ARG A 335 -2.63 19.54 -4.48
CA ARG A 335 -1.34 19.27 -5.12
C ARG A 335 -0.20 19.83 -4.26
N ILE A 336 0.83 19.03 -4.02
CA ILE A 336 2.13 19.48 -3.53
C ILE A 336 3.01 19.75 -4.77
N PRO A 337 3.64 20.94 -4.92
CA PRO A 337 4.53 21.24 -6.05
C PRO A 337 5.94 20.69 -5.83
N GLY A 338 6.53 20.17 -6.90
CA GLY A 338 7.92 19.73 -6.95
C GLY A 338 8.89 20.91 -7.07
N GLU A 339 9.93 20.89 -6.25
CA GLU A 339 11.12 21.71 -6.44
C GLU A 339 12.20 20.90 -7.18
N GLY A 340 12.72 21.48 -8.26
CA GLY A 340 13.77 20.86 -9.06
C GLY A 340 14.14 21.74 -10.26
N SER A 341 14.82 22.85 -10.00
CA SER A 341 15.57 23.57 -11.03
C SER A 341 16.72 24.32 -10.38
N VAL A 342 17.93 23.75 -10.47
CA VAL A 342 19.17 24.51 -10.37
C VAL A 342 19.94 24.34 -11.67
N SER A 343 19.97 25.45 -12.40
CA SER A 343 20.79 25.79 -13.55
C SER A 343 22.27 25.49 -13.32
N SER A 344 22.92 24.85 -14.29
CA SER A 344 24.37 25.00 -14.49
C SER A 344 24.65 25.22 -15.97
N ARG A 345 25.11 26.45 -16.24
CA ARG A 345 25.49 26.99 -17.54
C ARG A 345 26.74 26.29 -18.06
N THR A 346 26.70 25.99 -19.35
CA THR A 346 27.84 25.69 -20.21
C THR A 346 28.81 26.88 -20.25
N ARG A 347 30.11 26.61 -20.05
CA ARG A 347 31.18 27.52 -20.50
C ARG A 347 32.31 26.71 -21.11
N SER A 348 32.32 26.71 -22.44
CA SER A 348 33.42 26.25 -23.29
C SER A 348 34.69 27.04 -22.95
N ARG A 349 35.79 26.33 -22.71
CA ARG A 349 37.13 26.92 -22.65
C ARG A 349 38.01 26.17 -23.65
N THR A 350 38.30 26.87 -24.74
CA THR A 350 39.35 26.57 -25.70
C THR A 350 40.70 26.48 -24.97
N LYS A 351 41.47 25.42 -25.27
CA LYS A 351 42.91 25.35 -25.00
C LYS A 351 43.61 25.23 -26.35
N THR A 352 44.27 26.32 -26.74
CA THR A 352 45.38 26.37 -27.68
C THR A 352 46.64 25.83 -27.03
N VAL A 353 47.38 24.98 -27.74
CA VAL A 353 48.83 24.74 -27.57
C VAL A 353 49.36 24.19 -28.91
N PRO A 354 50.66 24.38 -29.20
CA PRO A 354 51.28 25.52 -29.87
C PRO A 354 51.19 25.46 -31.41
#